data_AF-A0A2W6CGV0-F1
#
_entry.id   AF-A0A2W6CGV0-F1
#
_cell.length_a   1.000
_cell.length_b   1.000
_cell.length_c   1.000
_cell.angle_alpha   90.00
_cell.angle_beta   90.00
_cell.angle_gamma   90.00
#
_symmetry.space_group_name_H-M   'P 1'
#
loop_
_entity.id
_entity.type
_entity.pdbx_description
1 polymer ?
#
loop_
_entity_poly.entity_id
_entity_poly.type
_entity_poly.pdbx_seq_one_letter_code
_entity_poly.pdbx_strand_id
1 'polypeptide(L)' 'FLYGDFINAVIAFVLVAAAVYFFVVLPVNKLMARRKTEPDVESTTKECPECLSAIPHGARRCAFCTVEQPL' A
#
# COMPACT_ATOMS: atom_id res chain seq x y z
N PHE A 1 -5.59 -5.92 -46.45
CA PHE A 1 -6.04 -6.92 -45.47
C PHE A 1 -5.21 -6.85 -44.19
N LEU A 2 -5.05 -5.66 -43.59
CA LEU A 2 -4.23 -5.47 -42.36
C LEU A 2 -5.09 -5.23 -41.11
N TYR A 3 -6.37 -4.92 -41.30
CA TYR A 3 -7.28 -4.61 -40.20
C TYR A 3 -7.66 -5.86 -39.39
N GLY A 4 -7.75 -7.03 -40.04
CA GLY A 4 -8.08 -8.29 -39.38
C GLY A 4 -6.99 -8.74 -38.40
N ASP A 5 -5.73 -8.70 -38.82
CA ASP A 5 -4.60 -9.10 -37.97
C ASP A 5 -4.38 -8.14 -36.80
N PHE A 6 -4.55 -6.84 -37.03
CA PHE A 6 -4.47 -5.85 -35.95
C PHE A 6 -5.58 -6.07 -34.91
N ILE A 7 -6.82 -6.26 -35.33
CA ILE A 7 -7.94 -6.55 -34.42
C ILE A 7 -7.72 -7.87 -33.68
N ASN A 8 -7.23 -8.91 -34.36
CA ASN A 8 -6.94 -10.18 -33.73
C ASN A 8 -5.85 -10.06 -32.66
N ALA A 9 -4.78 -9.30 -32.94
CA ALA A 9 -3.70 -9.04 -31.97
C ALA A 9 -4.22 -8.26 -30.74
N VAL A 10 -5.10 -7.27 -30.94
CA VAL A 10 -5.71 -6.51 -29.84
C VAL A 10 -6.60 -7.42 -28.99
N ILE A 11 -7.44 -8.26 -29.60
CA ILE A 11 -8.31 -9.19 -28.87
C ILE A 11 -7.47 -10.19 -28.07
N ALA A 12 -6.44 -10.78 -28.68
CA ALA A 12 -5.53 -11.69 -28.00
C ALA A 12 -4.83 -11.03 -26.81
N PHE A 13 -4.35 -9.79 -26.98
CA PHE A 13 -3.72 -9.02 -25.90
C PHE A 13 -4.68 -8.76 -24.74
N VAL A 14 -5.91 -8.33 -25.04
CA VAL A 14 -6.93 -8.07 -24.00
C VAL A 14 -7.30 -9.33 -23.24
N LEU A 15 -7.42 -10.48 -23.93
CA LEU A 15 -7.71 -11.76 -23.27
C LEU A 15 -6.59 -12.18 -22.31
N VAL A 16 -5.33 -12.06 -22.74
CA VAL A 16 -4.17 -12.36 -21.88
C VAL A 16 -4.09 -11.39 -20.72
N ALA A 17 -4.28 -10.09 -20.95
CA ALA A 17 -4.29 -9.08 -19.91
C ALA A 17 -5.40 -9.33 -18.87
N ALA A 18 -6.60 -9.68 -19.32
CA ALA A 18 -7.72 -10.02 -18.45
C ALA A 18 -7.43 -11.28 -17.61
N ALA A 19 -6.84 -12.32 -18.23
CA ALA A 19 -6.42 -13.53 -17.52
C ALA A 19 -5.37 -13.21 -16.44
N VAL A 20 -4.30 -12.49 -16.79
CA VAL A 20 -3.27 -12.10 -15.82
C VAL A 20 -3.83 -11.21 -14.71
N TYR A 21 -4.69 -10.25 -15.05
CA TYR A 21 -5.31 -9.38 -14.05
C TYR A 21 -6.18 -10.18 -13.07
N PHE A 22 -7.03 -11.07 -13.57
CA PHE A 22 -7.94 -11.84 -12.72
C PHE A 22 -7.22 -12.91 -11.89
N PHE A 23 -6.24 -13.60 -12.47
CA PHE A 23 -5.53 -14.71 -11.82
C PHE A 23 -4.30 -14.30 -11.02
N VAL A 24 -3.70 -13.12 -11.28
CA VAL A 24 -2.51 -12.65 -10.56
C VAL A 24 -2.82 -11.40 -9.76
N VAL A 25 -3.27 -10.32 -10.41
CA VAL A 25 -3.46 -9.02 -9.73
C VAL A 25 -4.54 -9.10 -8.67
N LEU A 26 -5.69 -9.71 -8.97
CA LEU A 26 -6.81 -9.83 -8.03
C LEU A 26 -6.49 -10.66 -6.77
N PRO A 27 -5.92 -11.89 -6.86
CA PRO A 27 -5.54 -12.65 -5.68
C PRO A 27 -4.34 -12.07 -4.96
N VAL A 28 -3.34 -11.50 -5.66
CA VAL A 28 -2.22 -10.82 -5.00
C VAL A 28 -2.71 -9.59 -4.25
N ASN A 29 -3.56 -8.77 -4.85
CA ASN A 29 -4.13 -7.59 -4.18
C ASN A 29 -5.05 -7.99 -3.02
N LYS A 30 -5.84 -9.07 -3.17
CA LYS A 30 -6.67 -9.62 -2.09
C LYS A 30 -5.81 -10.22 -0.97
N LEU A 31 -4.73 -10.92 -1.28
CA LEU A 31 -3.80 -11.48 -0.30
C LEU A 31 -3.00 -10.37 0.40
N MET A 32 -2.57 -9.34 -0.33
CA MET A 32 -1.94 -8.14 0.22
C MET A 32 -2.92 -7.36 1.10
N ALA A 33 -4.20 -7.25 0.73
CA ALA A 33 -5.23 -6.66 1.60
C ALA A 33 -5.49 -7.50 2.87
N ARG A 34 -5.36 -8.83 2.78
CA ARG A 34 -5.42 -9.74 3.94
C ARG A 34 -4.14 -9.72 4.78
N ARG A 35 -2.99 -9.39 4.18
CA ARG A 35 -1.69 -9.23 4.84
C ARG A 35 -1.42 -7.79 5.31
N LYS A 36 -2.18 -6.79 4.84
CA LYS A 36 -2.32 -5.44 5.41
C LYS A 36 -3.04 -5.45 6.78
N THR A 37 -2.87 -6.52 7.54
CA THR A 37 -2.97 -6.55 9.00
C THR A 37 -1.58 -6.43 9.63
N GLU A 38 -0.54 -6.10 8.87
CA GLU A 38 0.54 -5.31 9.46
C GLU A 38 0.00 -3.89 9.63
N PRO A 39 -0.13 -3.41 10.89
CA PRO A 39 -0.64 -2.09 11.15
C PRO A 39 0.22 -1.13 10.36
N ASP A 40 -0.47 -0.36 9.53
CA ASP A 40 -0.04 0.93 9.01
C ASP A 40 1.09 1.50 9.89
N VAL A 41 2.33 1.48 9.37
CA VAL A 41 3.52 1.88 10.13
C VAL A 41 3.35 3.33 10.61
N GLU A 42 2.56 4.13 9.90
CA GLU A 42 2.16 5.48 10.34
C GLU A 42 1.31 5.44 11.62
N SER A 43 0.36 4.52 11.79
CA SER A 43 -0.42 4.35 13.03
C SER A 43 0.39 3.97 14.27
N THR A 44 1.61 3.45 14.10
CA THR A 44 2.50 3.15 15.25
C THR A 44 3.24 4.37 15.75
N THR A 45 3.21 5.47 15.00
CA THR A 45 3.95 6.71 15.27
C THR A 45 3.00 7.91 15.37
N LYS A 46 3.24 8.79 16.34
CA LYS A 46 2.58 10.09 16.49
C LYS A 46 3.59 11.21 16.31
N GLU A 47 3.14 12.39 15.90
CA GLU A 47 3.97 13.58 15.87
C GLU A 47 4.01 14.23 17.26
N CYS A 48 5.21 14.56 17.74
CA CYS A 48 5.38 15.32 18.97
C CYS A 48 4.91 16.78 18.76
N PRO A 49 4.02 17.34 19.61
CA PRO A 49 3.51 18.70 19.43
C PRO A 49 4.56 19.81 19.58
N GLU A 50 5.63 19.55 20.34
CA GLU A 50 6.70 20.52 20.58
C GLU A 50 7.77 20.57 19.49
N CYS A 51 8.25 19.41 19.04
CA CYS A 51 9.40 19.33 18.12
C CYS A 51 9.06 18.73 16.75
N LEU A 52 7.79 18.36 16.51
CA LEU A 52 7.29 17.81 15.25
C LEU A 52 8.00 16.54 14.77
N SER A 53 8.73 15.85 15.67
CA SER A 53 9.38 14.59 15.36
C SER A 53 8.39 13.43 15.42
N ALA A 54 8.53 12.47 14.51
CA ALA A 54 7.80 11.19 14.57
C ALA A 54 8.34 10.33 15.74
N ILE A 55 7.45 9.98 16.68
CA ILE A 55 7.75 9.16 17.87
C ILE A 55 6.75 8.02 18.01
N PRO A 56 7.07 6.90 18.67
CA PRO A 56 6.12 5.81 18.83
C PRO A 56 4.91 6.22 19.70
N HIS A 57 3.71 5.74 19.35
CA HIS A 57 2.45 6.13 20.00
C HIS A 57 2.43 5.92 21.52
N GLY A 58 3.11 4.88 22.01
CA GLY A 58 3.26 4.55 23.43
C GLY A 58 4.38 5.29 24.17
N ALA A 59 5.10 6.21 23.52
CA ALA A 59 6.16 6.98 24.18
C ALA A 59 5.56 7.93 25.23
N ARG A 60 6.03 7.80 26.48
CA ARG A 60 5.75 8.77 27.56
C ARG A 60 6.65 10.01 27.50
N ARG A 61 7.82 9.89 26.88
CA ARG A 61 8.77 10.98 26.65
C ARG A 61 9.32 10.93 25.22
N CYS A 62 9.44 12.09 24.59
CA CYS A 62 9.99 12.22 23.25
C CYS A 62 11.51 11.95 23.25
N ALA A 63 12.01 11.18 22.26
CA ALA A 63 13.43 10.87 22.12
C ALA A 63 14.28 12.05 21.60
N PHE A 64 13.64 13.02 20.94
CA PHE A 64 14.33 14.16 20.31
C PHE A 64 14.40 15.38 21.22
N CYS A 65 13.27 15.77 21.83
CA CYS A 65 13.19 16.95 22.68
C CYS A 65 13.06 16.65 24.18
N THR A 66 12.98 15.38 24.58
CA THR A 66 12.84 14.93 25.99
C THR A 66 11.58 15.39 26.73
N VAL A 67 10.66 16.09 26.06
CA VAL A 67 9.37 16.53 26.62
C VAL A 67 8.41 15.35 26.82
N GLU A 68 7.60 15.43 27.87
CA GLU A 68 6.56 14.45 28.20
C GLU A 68 5.42 14.51 27.18
N GLN A 69 4.97 13.34 26.74
CA GLN A 69 3.97 13.23 25.69
C GLN A 69 2.61 12.89 26.29
N PRO A 70 1.54 13.58 25.85
CA PRO A 70 0.19 13.19 26.22
C PRO A 70 -0.11 11.79 25.66
N LEU A 71 -0.71 10.94 26.50
CA LEU A 71 -1.15 9.58 26.17
C LEU A 71 -2.33 9.61 25.21
#